data_AF-A0A7Y2FQ71-F1
#
_entry.id   AF-A0A7Y2FQ71-F1
#
_cell.length_a   1.000
_cell.length_b   1.000
_cell.length_c   1.000
_cell.angle_alpha   90.00
_cell.angle_beta   90.00
_cell.angle_gamma   90.00
#
_symmetry.space_group_name_H-M   'P 1'
#
loop_
_entity.id
_entity.type
_entity.pdbx_description
1 polymer ?
#
loop_
_entity_poly.entity_id
_entity_poly.type
_entity_poly.pdbx_seq_one_letter_code
_entity_poly.pdbx_strand_id
1 'polypeptide(L)'
;DAVGLDLELASGKGQSLRALVSAIPYAHAGDFAGIRAKGTYSLGAKIKGRLGPNDEDVPSFSAQLFVRNGTLQHPDLALPLTEIALDAKVKHPGGNLDKMRIDIPTYAARAGQSQVSGRLAMATPLSRPGIALVVDGSLNMAEIAQAYPIPDVEDLQGSATVRLDFSVKGDHVERLTGGIAASGIVVRPSDAPPLQISAVAVSFAPKKTEVRMFHATYGRSDFAATGSLSPFDVILDALLGDDETITGDLKLTSKLVDMNELSDEDFPFKLDVGLFLDLKQLKYRKQVFTNVRGSARFKDNKLTLTDVMTDARRHVRTSLSSLIESPDRALPGIPGLKEP
;
A
#
# COMPACT_ATOMS: atom_id res chain seq x y z
N ASP A 1 -45.94 -0.95 -0.88
CA ASP A 1 -46.46 -1.75 0.25
C ASP A 1 -45.32 -2.31 1.09
N ALA A 2 -45.38 -2.14 2.42
CA ALA A 2 -44.36 -2.65 3.34
C ALA A 2 -44.66 -4.10 3.72
N VAL A 3 -43.74 -5.01 3.38
CA VAL A 3 -43.84 -6.45 3.62
C VAL A 3 -43.35 -6.76 5.03
N GLY A 4 -44.15 -7.50 5.82
CA GLY A 4 -43.72 -8.05 7.11
C GLY A 4 -42.83 -9.27 6.89
N LEU A 5 -41.66 -9.28 7.51
CA LEU A 5 -40.64 -10.31 7.33
C LEU A 5 -40.07 -10.75 8.68
N ASP A 6 -40.57 -11.87 9.17
CA ASP A 6 -40.03 -12.56 10.34
C ASP A 6 -39.43 -13.89 9.85
N LEU A 7 -38.10 -13.95 9.77
CA LEU A 7 -37.37 -15.15 9.38
C LEU A 7 -36.25 -15.43 10.38
N GLU A 8 -36.15 -16.68 10.79
CA GLU A 8 -35.02 -17.20 11.53
C GLU A 8 -34.38 -18.33 10.73
N LEU A 9 -33.10 -18.18 10.43
CA LEU A 9 -32.29 -19.15 9.73
C LEU A 9 -31.12 -19.52 10.64
N ALA A 10 -31.02 -20.80 11.00
CA ALA A 10 -29.84 -21.30 11.66
C ALA A 10 -29.37 -22.55 10.92
N SER A 11 -28.11 -22.54 10.48
CA SER A 11 -27.46 -23.78 10.09
C SER A 11 -27.17 -24.61 11.33
N GLY A 12 -27.01 -25.93 11.16
CA GLY A 12 -26.33 -26.74 12.17
C GLY A 12 -24.90 -26.21 12.45
N LYS A 13 -24.27 -26.68 13.52
CA LYS A 13 -22.83 -26.46 13.73
C LYS A 13 -22.04 -27.36 12.78
N GLY A 14 -20.92 -26.86 12.25
CA GLY A 14 -19.98 -27.69 11.48
C GLY A 14 -20.47 -28.08 10.09
N GLN A 15 -21.36 -27.30 9.46
CA GLN A 15 -21.82 -27.57 8.10
C GLN A 15 -20.69 -27.40 7.09
N SER A 16 -20.79 -28.05 5.92
CA SER A 16 -19.74 -27.98 4.89
C SER A 16 -19.63 -26.57 4.29
N LEU A 17 -18.43 -25.97 4.30
CA LEU A 17 -18.20 -24.65 3.71
C LEU A 17 -18.63 -24.57 2.23
N ARG A 18 -18.55 -25.70 1.51
CA ARG A 18 -19.04 -25.81 0.12
C ARG A 18 -20.52 -25.49 -0.01
N ALA A 19 -21.34 -25.89 0.96
CA ALA A 19 -22.76 -25.59 0.96
C ALA A 19 -23.01 -24.08 1.12
N LEU A 20 -22.24 -23.40 1.98
CA LEU A 20 -22.32 -21.94 2.14
C LEU A 20 -21.95 -21.21 0.84
N VAL A 21 -20.81 -21.56 0.24
CA VAL A 21 -20.36 -20.94 -1.02
C VAL A 21 -21.41 -21.14 -2.11
N SER A 22 -22.01 -22.34 -2.22
CA SER A 22 -23.03 -22.63 -3.22
C SER A 22 -24.37 -21.92 -2.98
N ALA A 23 -24.63 -21.43 -1.77
CA ALA A 23 -25.89 -20.79 -1.39
C ALA A 23 -25.89 -19.27 -1.62
N ILE A 24 -24.73 -18.66 -1.87
CA ILE A 24 -24.65 -17.24 -2.21
C ILE A 24 -25.25 -17.09 -3.63
N PRO A 25 -26.32 -16.28 -3.84
CA PRO A 25 -26.99 -16.19 -5.14
C PRO A 25 -26.06 -15.78 -6.29
N TYR A 26 -25.02 -14.99 -5.99
CA TYR A 26 -23.95 -14.60 -6.91
C TYR A 26 -22.84 -15.66 -7.08
N ALA A 27 -22.86 -16.77 -6.35
CA ALA A 27 -21.93 -17.89 -6.59
C ALA A 27 -22.17 -18.60 -7.94
N HIS A 28 -23.24 -18.21 -8.65
CA HIS A 28 -23.54 -18.58 -10.03
C HIS A 28 -23.22 -17.48 -11.05
N ALA A 29 -22.76 -16.30 -10.61
CA ALA A 29 -22.11 -15.35 -11.50
C ALA A 29 -20.74 -15.92 -11.92
N GLY A 30 -20.26 -15.55 -13.12
CA GLY A 30 -19.08 -16.16 -13.75
C GLY A 30 -17.86 -16.28 -12.82
N ASP A 31 -17.67 -15.31 -11.93
CA ASP A 31 -16.50 -15.18 -11.04
C ASP A 31 -16.47 -16.17 -9.85
N PHE A 32 -17.51 -16.98 -9.65
CA PHE A 32 -17.55 -17.98 -8.58
C PHE A 32 -17.76 -19.40 -9.10
N ALA A 33 -17.91 -19.55 -10.42
CA ALA A 33 -18.08 -20.83 -11.07
C ALA A 33 -16.82 -21.70 -10.87
N GLY A 34 -17.02 -22.94 -10.40
CA GLY A 34 -15.92 -23.89 -10.24
C GLY A 34 -15.09 -23.74 -8.96
N ILE A 35 -15.42 -22.80 -8.06
CA ILE A 35 -14.77 -22.71 -6.75
C ILE A 35 -14.94 -24.02 -5.98
N ARG A 36 -13.82 -24.58 -5.53
CA ARG A 36 -13.80 -25.73 -4.63
C ARG A 36 -13.59 -25.24 -3.22
N ALA A 37 -14.48 -25.64 -2.32
CA ALA A 37 -14.42 -25.26 -0.91
C ALA A 37 -14.36 -26.49 0.00
N LYS A 38 -13.54 -26.41 1.05
CA LYS A 38 -13.47 -27.37 2.16
C LYS A 38 -13.47 -26.64 3.49
N GLY A 39 -13.70 -27.37 4.58
CA GLY A 39 -13.80 -26.83 5.92
C GLY A 39 -15.24 -26.73 6.39
N THR A 40 -15.42 -26.12 7.56
CA THR A 40 -16.72 -26.06 8.22
C THR A 40 -17.16 -24.64 8.50
N TYR A 41 -18.48 -24.44 8.51
CA TYR A 41 -19.10 -23.19 8.89
C TYR A 41 -20.26 -23.40 9.87
N SER A 42 -20.66 -22.33 10.54
CA SER A 42 -21.97 -22.21 11.17
C SER A 42 -22.51 -20.80 10.98
N LEU A 43 -23.76 -20.69 10.57
CA LEU A 43 -24.45 -19.43 10.30
C LEU A 43 -25.73 -19.38 11.14
N GLY A 44 -25.92 -18.30 11.88
CA GLY A 44 -27.20 -17.96 12.50
C GLY A 44 -27.62 -16.58 12.02
N ALA A 45 -28.83 -16.45 11.49
CA ALA A 45 -29.40 -15.21 11.04
C ALA A 45 -30.85 -15.07 11.52
N LYS A 46 -31.23 -13.86 11.90
CA LYS A 46 -32.59 -13.50 12.30
C LYS A 46 -32.92 -12.17 11.65
N ILE A 47 -34.12 -12.06 11.09
CA ILE A 47 -34.71 -10.81 10.62
C ILE A 47 -36.12 -10.75 11.18
N LYS A 48 -36.50 -9.57 11.67
CA LYS A 48 -37.80 -9.34 12.29
C LYS A 48 -38.26 -7.93 12.02
N GLY A 49 -39.50 -7.79 11.58
CA GLY A 49 -40.16 -6.52 11.36
C GLY A 49 -40.52 -6.27 9.90
N ARG A 50 -40.75 -5.00 9.56
CA ARG A 50 -41.21 -4.60 8.22
C ARG A 50 -40.05 -4.04 7.43
N LEU A 51 -40.00 -4.39 6.15
CA LEU A 51 -39.15 -3.69 5.18
C LEU A 51 -39.98 -2.56 4.58
N GLY A 52 -39.64 -1.33 4.93
CA GLY A 52 -40.21 -0.14 4.31
C GLY A 52 -39.45 0.26 3.03
N PRO A 53 -39.90 1.33 2.34
CA PRO A 53 -39.36 1.72 1.04
C PRO A 53 -38.02 2.47 1.11
N ASN A 54 -37.59 2.92 2.30
CA ASN A 54 -36.43 3.78 2.49
C ASN A 54 -35.48 3.22 3.57
N ASP A 55 -34.24 3.73 3.62
CA ASP A 55 -33.17 3.32 4.55
C ASP A 55 -33.47 3.59 6.04
N GLU A 56 -34.54 4.33 6.32
CA GLU A 56 -35.06 4.61 7.67
C GLU A 56 -35.96 3.49 8.21
N ASP A 57 -36.44 2.60 7.33
CA ASP A 57 -37.44 1.56 7.63
C ASP A 57 -36.87 0.15 7.41
N VAL A 58 -35.62 -0.07 7.84
CA VAL A 58 -34.97 -1.38 7.77
C VAL A 58 -35.41 -2.24 8.95
N PRO A 59 -35.80 -3.51 8.75
CA PRO A 59 -36.17 -4.40 9.85
C PRO A 59 -34.98 -4.64 10.78
N SER A 60 -35.28 -5.10 11.99
CA SER A 60 -34.22 -5.58 12.87
C SER A 60 -33.62 -6.85 12.27
N PHE A 61 -32.29 -6.96 12.26
CA PHE A 61 -31.63 -8.18 11.83
C PHE A 61 -30.34 -8.44 12.60
N SER A 62 -29.96 -9.70 12.65
CA SER A 62 -28.65 -10.11 13.14
C SER A 62 -28.17 -11.31 12.35
N ALA A 63 -26.88 -11.36 12.07
CA ALA A 63 -26.23 -12.51 11.46
C ALA A 63 -24.93 -12.80 12.22
N GLN A 64 -24.59 -14.08 12.36
CA GLN A 64 -23.32 -14.52 12.90
C GLN A 64 -22.82 -15.69 12.06
N LEU A 65 -21.61 -15.54 11.52
CA LEU A 65 -20.93 -16.52 10.70
C LEU A 65 -19.63 -16.92 11.38
N PHE A 66 -19.44 -18.22 11.53
CA PHE A 66 -18.15 -18.81 11.86
C PHE A 66 -17.67 -19.67 10.71
N VAL A 67 -16.40 -19.54 10.34
CA VAL A 67 -15.69 -20.43 9.42
C VAL A 67 -14.45 -20.95 10.13
N ARG A 68 -14.22 -22.28 10.06
CA ARG A 68 -13.06 -22.95 10.65
C ARG A 68 -12.42 -23.89 9.65
N ASN A 69 -11.09 -23.88 9.62
CA ASN A 69 -10.27 -24.71 8.74
C ASN A 69 -10.75 -24.65 7.28
N GLY A 70 -11.12 -23.45 6.84
CA GLY A 70 -11.63 -23.23 5.49
C GLY A 70 -10.52 -23.34 4.46
N THR A 71 -10.86 -23.86 3.30
CA THR A 71 -10.01 -23.85 2.11
C THR A 71 -10.86 -23.46 0.92
N LEU A 72 -10.38 -22.52 0.12
CA LEU A 72 -11.01 -22.08 -1.12
C LEU A 72 -9.99 -22.17 -2.25
N GLN A 73 -10.36 -22.83 -3.35
CA GLN A 73 -9.59 -22.87 -4.59
C GLN A 73 -10.46 -22.31 -5.70
N HIS A 74 -10.05 -21.17 -6.26
CA HIS A 74 -10.59 -20.64 -7.50
C HIS A 74 -9.84 -21.28 -8.70
N PRO A 75 -10.50 -21.64 -9.80
CA PRO A 75 -9.83 -22.24 -10.97
C PRO A 75 -8.71 -21.37 -11.55
N ASP A 76 -8.92 -20.05 -11.56
CA ASP A 76 -7.99 -19.09 -12.18
C ASP A 76 -6.87 -18.62 -11.24
N LEU A 77 -6.89 -19.03 -9.97
CA LEU A 77 -5.84 -18.67 -9.01
C LEU A 77 -4.83 -19.80 -8.87
N ALA A 78 -3.54 -19.46 -9.00
CA ALA A 78 -2.45 -20.41 -8.89
C ALA A 78 -2.36 -21.08 -7.50
N LEU A 79 -2.68 -20.32 -6.43
CA LEU A 79 -2.58 -20.79 -5.05
C LEU A 79 -3.96 -20.87 -4.38
N PRO A 80 -4.26 -21.95 -3.63
CA PRO A 80 -5.45 -22.00 -2.79
C PRO A 80 -5.32 -21.07 -1.58
N LEU A 81 -6.45 -20.52 -1.15
CA LEU A 81 -6.59 -19.96 0.18
C LEU A 81 -6.85 -21.10 1.16
N THR A 82 -6.06 -21.16 2.22
CA THR A 82 -6.04 -22.20 3.25
C THR A 82 -6.10 -21.57 4.64
N GLU A 83 -6.30 -22.39 5.66
CA GLU A 83 -6.36 -21.95 7.06
C GLU A 83 -7.38 -20.81 7.28
N ILE A 84 -8.44 -20.77 6.48
CA ILE A 84 -9.42 -19.69 6.56
C ILE A 84 -10.17 -19.82 7.89
N ALA A 85 -10.08 -18.77 8.70
CA ALA A 85 -10.82 -18.61 9.94
C ALA A 85 -11.55 -17.28 9.89
N LEU A 86 -12.84 -17.30 10.20
CA LEU A 86 -13.67 -16.10 10.27
C LEU A 86 -14.63 -16.23 11.46
N ASP A 87 -14.69 -15.20 12.28
CA ASP A 87 -15.77 -14.95 13.24
C ASP A 87 -16.32 -13.59 12.88
N ALA A 88 -17.52 -13.54 12.31
CA ALA A 88 -18.15 -12.32 11.84
C ALA A 88 -19.57 -12.22 12.38
N LYS A 89 -19.93 -11.02 12.81
CA LYS A 89 -21.22 -10.73 13.41
C LYS A 89 -21.73 -9.39 12.94
N VAL A 90 -22.97 -9.37 12.48
CA VAL A 90 -23.68 -8.15 12.10
C VAL A 90 -24.92 -8.03 12.95
N LYS A 91 -25.21 -6.83 13.44
CA LYS A 91 -26.42 -6.51 14.19
C LYS A 91 -26.99 -5.18 13.76
N HIS A 92 -28.29 -5.15 13.55
CA HIS A 92 -29.06 -3.95 13.28
C HIS A 92 -30.36 -4.01 14.09
N PRO A 93 -30.64 -3.05 14.98
CA PRO A 93 -31.81 -3.09 15.85
C PRO A 93 -33.13 -2.72 15.14
N GLY A 94 -33.08 -2.28 13.88
CA GLY A 94 -34.23 -1.78 13.14
C GLY A 94 -34.26 -0.24 13.04
N GLY A 95 -34.94 0.26 12.02
CA GLY A 95 -34.99 1.67 11.65
C GLY A 95 -33.81 2.05 10.75
N ASN A 96 -33.23 3.23 10.99
CA ASN A 96 -32.06 3.74 10.27
C ASN A 96 -30.87 2.77 10.26
N LEU A 97 -30.34 2.47 9.07
CA LEU A 97 -29.22 1.55 8.84
C LEU A 97 -27.90 1.98 9.52
N ASP A 98 -27.73 3.25 9.89
CA ASP A 98 -26.60 3.71 10.71
C ASP A 98 -26.55 3.09 12.12
N LYS A 99 -27.64 2.48 12.58
CA LYS A 99 -27.64 1.72 13.82
C LYS A 99 -26.95 0.35 13.66
N MET A 100 -26.51 0.01 12.44
CA MET A 100 -25.82 -1.24 12.15
C MET A 100 -24.44 -1.27 12.81
N ARG A 101 -24.10 -2.44 13.32
CA ARG A 101 -22.77 -2.78 13.86
C ARG A 101 -22.27 -4.05 13.22
N ILE A 102 -21.02 -4.00 12.78
CA ILE A 102 -20.27 -5.15 12.25
C ILE A 102 -19.10 -5.39 13.20
N ASP A 103 -18.92 -6.64 13.61
CA ASP A 103 -17.84 -7.06 14.49
C ASP A 103 -17.24 -8.34 13.91
N ILE A 104 -15.95 -8.29 13.58
CA ILE A 104 -15.15 -9.40 13.09
C ILE A 104 -13.97 -9.56 14.05
N PRO A 105 -14.12 -10.29 15.18
CA PRO A 105 -13.05 -10.47 16.15
C PRO A 105 -11.85 -11.24 15.59
N THR A 106 -12.08 -12.04 14.55
CA THR A 106 -11.04 -12.82 13.90
C THR A 106 -11.35 -12.98 12.42
N TYR A 107 -10.40 -12.58 11.59
CA TYR A 107 -10.24 -13.11 10.26
C TYR A 107 -8.80 -13.59 10.10
N ALA A 108 -8.59 -14.68 9.38
CA ALA A 108 -7.26 -15.16 9.01
C ALA A 108 -7.35 -16.01 7.74
N ALA A 109 -6.29 -15.96 6.93
CA ALA A 109 -6.12 -16.80 5.74
C ALA A 109 -4.64 -16.95 5.39
N ARG A 110 -4.30 -18.03 4.70
CA ARG A 110 -2.97 -18.32 4.15
C ARG A 110 -3.07 -18.65 2.66
N ALA A 111 -2.15 -18.13 1.86
CA ALA A 111 -1.92 -18.54 0.48
C ALA A 111 -0.44 -18.89 0.35
N GLY A 112 -0.10 -20.19 0.25
CA GLY A 112 1.31 -20.61 0.28
C GLY A 112 2.02 -20.17 1.55
N GLN A 113 3.08 -19.37 1.40
CA GLN A 113 3.87 -18.77 2.48
C GLN A 113 3.30 -17.43 2.96
N SER A 114 2.43 -16.81 2.16
CA SER A 114 1.75 -15.57 2.51
C SER A 114 0.59 -15.82 3.48
N GLN A 115 0.41 -14.93 4.45
CA GLN A 115 -0.70 -15.00 5.41
C GLN A 115 -1.17 -13.61 5.80
N VAL A 116 -2.43 -13.53 6.21
CA VAL A 116 -3.04 -12.33 6.78
C VAL A 116 -3.94 -12.72 7.93
N SER A 117 -3.97 -11.90 8.96
CA SER A 117 -4.87 -12.06 10.09
C SER A 117 -5.24 -10.71 10.71
N GLY A 118 -6.32 -10.67 11.47
CA GLY A 118 -6.69 -9.46 12.17
C GLY A 118 -8.10 -9.44 12.72
N ARG A 119 -8.58 -8.23 12.96
CA ARG A 119 -9.93 -7.94 13.47
C ARG A 119 -10.47 -6.64 12.89
N LEU A 120 -11.78 -6.54 12.78
CA LEU A 120 -12.49 -5.36 12.31
C LEU A 120 -13.70 -5.10 13.21
N ALA A 121 -13.92 -3.85 13.59
CA ALA A 121 -15.19 -3.40 14.13
C ALA A 121 -15.65 -2.16 13.35
N MET A 122 -16.94 -2.09 13.03
CA MET A 122 -17.55 -0.98 12.33
C MET A 122 -18.90 -0.61 12.95
N ALA A 123 -19.19 0.68 13.04
CA ALA A 123 -20.48 1.22 13.45
C ALA A 123 -20.83 2.45 12.61
N THR A 124 -22.12 2.75 12.45
CA THR A 124 -22.61 3.94 11.72
C THR A 124 -22.07 4.02 10.29
N PRO A 125 -22.26 2.97 9.47
CA PRO A 125 -21.55 2.81 8.20
C PRO A 125 -21.89 3.84 7.12
N LEU A 126 -23.02 4.56 7.22
CA LEU A 126 -23.47 5.48 6.16
C LEU A 126 -23.07 6.92 6.47
N SER A 127 -23.51 7.48 7.60
CA SER A 127 -23.32 8.92 7.84
C SER A 127 -21.93 9.27 8.37
N ARG A 128 -21.46 8.54 9.39
CA ARG A 128 -20.20 8.82 10.10
C ARG A 128 -19.58 7.51 10.59
N PRO A 129 -18.86 6.79 9.72
CA PRO A 129 -18.32 5.48 10.05
C PRO A 129 -17.33 5.58 11.21
N GLY A 130 -17.58 4.76 12.23
CA GLY A 130 -16.58 4.41 13.22
C GLY A 130 -15.96 3.08 12.82
N ILE A 131 -14.69 3.06 12.44
CA ILE A 131 -13.97 1.84 12.03
C ILE A 131 -12.79 1.62 12.97
N ALA A 132 -12.60 0.39 13.42
CA ALA A 132 -11.38 -0.06 14.08
C ALA A 132 -10.88 -1.33 13.39
N LEU A 133 -9.71 -1.25 12.75
CA LEU A 133 -9.11 -2.30 11.95
C LEU A 133 -7.73 -2.63 12.50
N VAL A 134 -7.47 -3.91 12.72
CA VAL A 134 -6.13 -4.44 12.96
C VAL A 134 -5.80 -5.43 11.89
N VAL A 135 -4.61 -5.32 11.31
CA VAL A 135 -4.05 -6.24 10.30
C VAL A 135 -2.65 -6.67 10.74
N ASP A 136 -2.36 -7.96 10.66
CA ASP A 136 -1.01 -8.51 10.68
C ASP A 136 -0.88 -9.46 9.48
N GLY A 137 0.05 -9.14 8.57
CA GLY A 137 0.25 -9.89 7.34
C GLY A 137 1.72 -10.09 7.02
N SER A 138 2.02 -11.21 6.37
CA SER A 138 3.30 -11.48 5.72
C SER A 138 3.06 -11.94 4.30
N LEU A 139 3.80 -11.39 3.36
CA LEU A 139 3.60 -11.58 1.93
C LEU A 139 4.91 -12.06 1.30
N ASN A 140 4.81 -13.08 0.46
CA ASN A 140 5.88 -13.49 -0.43
C ASN A 140 5.63 -12.87 -1.82
N MET A 141 6.56 -12.07 -2.32
CA MET A 141 6.32 -11.29 -3.54
C MET A 141 6.25 -12.18 -4.80
N ALA A 142 6.92 -13.34 -4.80
CA ALA A 142 6.79 -14.30 -5.90
C ALA A 142 5.40 -14.94 -5.95
N GLU A 143 4.78 -15.16 -4.79
CA GLU A 143 3.39 -15.63 -4.72
C GLU A 143 2.40 -14.54 -5.14
N ILE A 144 2.66 -13.28 -4.78
CA ILE A 144 1.87 -12.14 -5.25
C ILE A 144 1.93 -12.02 -6.78
N ALA A 145 3.12 -12.11 -7.38
CA ALA A 145 3.27 -12.06 -8.84
C ALA A 145 2.55 -13.21 -9.57
N GLN A 146 2.50 -14.41 -8.96
CA GLN A 146 1.73 -15.53 -9.51
C GLN A 146 0.22 -15.30 -9.45
N ALA A 147 -0.26 -14.65 -8.39
CA ALA A 147 -1.69 -14.36 -8.22
C ALA A 147 -2.14 -13.15 -9.05
N TYR A 148 -1.27 -12.15 -9.19
CA TYR A 148 -1.51 -10.91 -9.90
C TYR A 148 -0.27 -10.57 -10.74
N PRO A 149 -0.18 -11.11 -11.97
CA PRO A 149 0.90 -10.78 -12.89
C PRO A 149 0.97 -9.27 -13.13
N ILE A 150 2.13 -8.69 -12.90
CA ILE A 150 2.38 -7.25 -13.13
C ILE A 150 2.90 -7.12 -14.56
N PRO A 151 2.24 -6.32 -15.42
CA PRO A 151 2.76 -6.04 -16.76
C PRO A 151 4.20 -5.54 -16.70
N ASP A 152 5.01 -5.96 -17.67
CA ASP A 152 6.39 -5.50 -17.86
C ASP A 152 7.37 -5.80 -16.69
N VAL A 153 6.97 -6.66 -15.75
CA VAL A 153 7.84 -7.20 -14.69
C VAL A 153 8.05 -8.69 -14.89
N GLU A 154 9.26 -9.10 -15.25
CA GLU A 154 9.62 -10.49 -15.54
C GLU A 154 9.82 -11.33 -14.27
N ASP A 155 10.35 -10.72 -13.21
CA ASP A 155 10.58 -11.40 -11.94
C ASP A 155 10.36 -10.45 -10.75
N LEU A 156 9.66 -10.98 -9.75
CA LEU A 156 9.38 -10.31 -8.49
C LEU A 156 9.62 -11.27 -7.33
N GLN A 157 10.59 -10.94 -6.47
CA GLN A 157 10.97 -11.76 -5.32
C GLN A 157 11.03 -10.95 -4.03
N GLY A 158 11.20 -11.66 -2.92
CA GLY A 158 11.39 -11.10 -1.59
C GLY A 158 10.18 -11.26 -0.68
N SER A 159 10.24 -10.62 0.47
CA SER A 159 9.19 -10.72 1.49
C SER A 159 8.85 -9.37 2.09
N ALA A 160 7.58 -9.19 2.42
CA ALA A 160 7.08 -8.01 3.11
C ALA A 160 6.21 -8.43 4.30
N THR A 161 6.20 -7.61 5.33
CA THR A 161 5.31 -7.73 6.49
C THR A 161 4.60 -6.41 6.70
N VAL A 162 3.34 -6.48 7.07
CA VAL A 162 2.51 -5.33 7.41
C VAL A 162 1.90 -5.55 8.78
N ARG A 163 2.03 -4.55 9.65
CA ARG A 163 1.22 -4.47 10.86
C ARG A 163 0.51 -3.14 10.84
N LEU A 164 -0.80 -3.16 11.02
CA LEU A 164 -1.62 -1.97 11.02
C LEU A 164 -2.57 -2.03 12.21
N ASP A 165 -2.64 -0.94 12.96
CA ASP A 165 -3.67 -0.73 13.95
C ASP A 165 -4.29 0.65 13.73
N PHE A 166 -5.45 0.65 13.10
CA PHE A 166 -6.14 1.81 12.57
C PHE A 166 -7.49 1.97 13.27
N SER A 167 -7.84 3.19 13.66
CA SER A 167 -9.22 3.54 13.99
C SER A 167 -9.56 4.96 13.58
N VAL A 168 -10.76 5.12 13.05
CA VAL A 168 -11.33 6.39 12.57
C VAL A 168 -12.75 6.53 13.09
N LYS A 169 -13.17 7.77 13.30
CA LYS A 169 -14.54 8.12 13.64
C LYS A 169 -14.98 9.33 12.83
N GLY A 170 -15.85 9.11 11.85
CA GLY A 170 -16.18 10.11 10.85
C GLY A 170 -14.96 10.40 9.97
N ASP A 171 -14.53 11.65 9.93
CA ASP A 171 -13.37 12.15 9.20
C ASP A 171 -12.09 12.19 10.05
N HIS A 172 -12.17 11.82 11.35
CA HIS A 172 -11.06 11.91 12.27
C HIS A 172 -10.37 10.57 12.50
N VAL A 173 -9.10 10.46 12.12
CA VAL A 173 -8.23 9.33 12.46
C VAL A 173 -7.86 9.41 13.95
N GLU A 174 -8.47 8.54 14.77
CA GLU A 174 -8.18 8.43 16.21
C GLU A 174 -6.84 7.71 16.46
N ARG A 175 -6.53 6.70 15.63
CA ARG A 175 -5.33 5.89 15.79
C ARG A 175 -4.85 5.39 14.43
N LEU A 176 -3.55 5.48 14.21
CA LEU A 176 -2.85 4.85 13.10
C LEU A 176 -1.46 4.51 13.59
N THR A 177 -1.20 3.23 13.84
CA THR A 177 0.12 2.73 14.26
C THR A 177 0.48 1.45 13.50
N GLY A 178 1.73 1.04 13.66
CA GLY A 178 2.29 -0.10 12.95
C GLY A 178 3.25 0.37 11.85
N GLY A 179 3.32 -0.39 10.76
CA GLY A 179 4.27 -0.14 9.70
C GLY A 179 4.41 -1.29 8.70
N ILE A 180 5.29 -1.07 7.74
CA ILE A 180 5.69 -2.06 6.74
C ILE A 180 7.18 -2.34 6.92
N ALA A 181 7.55 -3.61 6.84
CA ALA A 181 8.96 -3.99 6.69
C ALA A 181 9.08 -4.98 5.54
N ALA A 182 10.03 -4.75 4.63
CA ALA A 182 10.30 -5.66 3.54
C ALA A 182 11.80 -5.87 3.37
N SER A 183 12.18 -7.03 2.85
CA SER A 183 13.58 -7.39 2.67
C SER A 183 13.77 -8.31 1.48
N GLY A 184 14.95 -8.18 0.86
CA GLY A 184 15.35 -8.96 -0.30
C GLY A 184 14.38 -8.82 -1.47
N ILE A 185 13.74 -7.65 -1.63
CA ILE A 185 12.85 -7.41 -2.77
C ILE A 185 13.71 -7.28 -4.01
N VAL A 186 13.35 -8.01 -5.06
CA VAL A 186 13.98 -7.91 -6.37
C VAL A 186 12.88 -7.73 -7.39
N VAL A 187 12.93 -6.62 -8.13
CA VAL A 187 12.04 -6.33 -9.26
C VAL A 187 12.91 -6.31 -10.51
N ARG A 188 12.56 -7.11 -11.51
CA ARG A 188 13.21 -7.10 -12.84
C ARG A 188 12.20 -6.64 -13.89
N PRO A 189 12.20 -5.35 -14.24
CA PRO A 189 11.45 -4.87 -15.39
C PRO A 189 12.01 -5.43 -16.70
N SER A 190 11.21 -5.46 -17.75
CA SER A 190 11.65 -5.92 -19.08
C SER A 190 12.59 -4.94 -19.80
N ASP A 191 12.54 -3.65 -19.48
CA ASP A 191 13.20 -2.57 -20.23
C ASP A 191 14.04 -1.63 -19.34
N ALA A 192 14.22 -1.95 -18.06
CA ALA A 192 14.99 -1.15 -17.12
C ALA A 192 15.94 -2.02 -16.26
N PRO A 193 17.01 -1.41 -15.70
CA PRO A 193 17.86 -2.07 -14.70
C PRO A 193 17.06 -2.67 -13.53
N PRO A 194 17.52 -3.78 -12.95
CA PRO A 194 16.84 -4.39 -11.82
C PRO A 194 16.88 -3.48 -10.59
N LEU A 195 15.74 -3.36 -9.91
CA LEU A 195 15.63 -2.72 -8.60
C LEU A 195 15.75 -3.81 -7.52
N GLN A 196 16.71 -3.65 -6.61
CA GLN A 196 16.85 -4.52 -5.44
C GLN A 196 16.70 -3.70 -4.17
N ILE A 197 15.71 -4.02 -3.34
CA ILE A 197 15.50 -3.41 -2.03
C ILE A 197 15.93 -4.44 -0.99
N SER A 198 17.12 -4.24 -0.43
CA SER A 198 17.68 -5.14 0.58
C SER A 198 16.92 -5.05 1.91
N ALA A 199 16.51 -3.84 2.29
CA ALA A 199 15.70 -3.61 3.48
C ALA A 199 14.87 -2.32 3.34
N VAL A 200 13.63 -2.37 3.79
CA VAL A 200 12.80 -1.20 4.06
C VAL A 200 12.09 -1.39 5.40
N ALA A 201 11.99 -0.32 6.17
CA ALA A 201 11.21 -0.25 7.40
C ALA A 201 10.53 1.10 7.47
N VAL A 202 9.21 1.09 7.41
CA VAL A 202 8.34 2.25 7.50
C VAL A 202 7.47 2.11 8.73
N SER A 203 7.24 3.19 9.48
CA SER A 203 6.24 3.23 10.55
C SER A 203 5.18 4.29 10.31
N PHE A 204 3.94 3.92 10.59
CA PHE A 204 2.80 4.81 10.41
C PHE A 204 2.50 5.61 11.68
N ALA A 205 2.09 6.87 11.47
CA ALA A 205 1.51 7.73 12.49
C ALA A 205 0.41 8.59 11.84
N PRO A 206 -0.60 9.08 12.59
CA PRO A 206 -1.74 9.79 12.01
C PRO A 206 -1.40 11.04 11.18
N LYS A 207 -0.23 11.65 11.43
CA LYS A 207 0.18 12.91 10.78
C LYS A 207 1.39 12.78 9.86
N LYS A 208 2.00 11.60 9.77
CA LYS A 208 3.20 11.37 8.96
C LYS A 208 3.49 9.89 8.81
N THR A 209 4.20 9.57 7.75
CA THR A 209 4.82 8.25 7.56
C THR A 209 6.32 8.38 7.77
N GLU A 210 6.91 7.56 8.64
CA GLU A 210 8.34 7.63 8.95
C GLU A 210 9.09 6.51 8.25
N VAL A 211 10.05 6.88 7.41
CA VAL A 211 10.99 5.96 6.76
C VAL A 211 12.16 5.76 7.71
N ARG A 212 12.16 4.66 8.45
CA ARG A 212 13.20 4.33 9.44
C ARG A 212 14.44 3.74 8.78
N MET A 213 14.23 3.01 7.70
CA MET A 213 15.28 2.39 6.92
C MET A 213 14.78 2.19 5.49
N PHE A 214 15.62 2.48 4.52
CA PHE A 214 15.42 2.11 3.13
C PHE A 214 16.80 1.91 2.53
N HIS A 215 17.11 0.72 2.04
CA HIS A 215 18.35 0.38 1.37
C HIS A 215 18.05 -0.30 0.04
N ALA A 216 18.45 0.32 -1.05
CA ALA A 216 18.20 -0.19 -2.39
C ALA A 216 19.41 -0.03 -3.31
N THR A 217 19.45 -0.85 -4.35
CA THR A 217 20.32 -0.67 -5.51
C THR A 217 19.48 -0.68 -6.77
N TYR A 218 19.77 0.23 -7.68
CA TYR A 218 19.18 0.28 -9.02
C TYR A 218 20.32 0.43 -10.02
N GLY A 219 20.47 -0.53 -10.92
CA GLY A 219 21.63 -0.60 -11.81
C GLY A 219 22.94 -0.63 -11.03
N ARG A 220 23.77 0.41 -11.17
CA ARG A 220 25.03 0.56 -10.43
C ARG A 220 24.91 1.49 -9.23
N SER A 221 23.77 2.16 -9.07
CA SER A 221 23.53 3.13 -8.01
C SER A 221 23.08 2.44 -6.73
N ASP A 222 23.56 2.92 -5.58
CA ASP A 222 23.09 2.51 -4.26
C ASP A 222 22.42 3.67 -3.53
N PHE A 223 21.38 3.37 -2.77
CA PHE A 223 20.60 4.37 -2.04
C PHE A 223 20.34 3.86 -0.63
N ALA A 224 20.61 4.72 0.36
CA ALA A 224 20.16 4.53 1.72
C ALA A 224 19.42 5.79 2.19
N ALA A 225 18.18 5.64 2.62
CA ALA A 225 17.34 6.77 3.00
C ALA A 225 16.62 6.59 4.35
N THR A 226 16.43 7.71 5.04
CA THR A 226 15.64 7.82 6.27
C THR A 226 14.94 9.17 6.31
N GLY A 227 13.78 9.29 6.93
CA GLY A 227 13.11 10.58 7.10
C GLY A 227 11.61 10.45 7.31
N SER A 228 10.86 11.45 6.87
CA SER A 228 9.41 11.47 6.97
C SER A 228 8.74 11.88 5.68
N LEU A 229 7.62 11.23 5.39
CA LEU A 229 6.72 11.52 4.28
C LEU A 229 5.35 11.95 4.84
N SER A 230 4.48 12.35 3.93
CA SER A 230 3.07 12.63 4.16
C SER A 230 2.36 11.48 4.91
N PRO A 231 1.21 11.76 5.53
CA PRO A 231 0.34 10.72 6.09
C PRO A 231 0.08 9.58 5.11
N PHE A 232 -0.12 8.36 5.63
CA PHE A 232 -0.24 7.15 4.82
C PHE A 232 -1.46 7.17 3.88
N ASP A 233 -2.55 7.79 4.30
CA ASP A 233 -3.75 8.03 3.48
C ASP A 233 -3.42 8.81 2.19
N VAL A 234 -2.69 9.92 2.29
CA VAL A 234 -2.22 10.69 1.11
C VAL A 234 -1.35 9.83 0.20
N ILE A 235 -0.48 9.00 0.78
CA ILE A 235 0.38 8.09 0.00
C ILE A 235 -0.46 7.03 -0.72
N LEU A 236 -1.45 6.47 -0.03
CA LEU A 236 -2.33 5.45 -0.59
C LEU A 236 -3.17 6.01 -1.74
N ASP A 237 -3.80 7.17 -1.55
CA ASP A 237 -4.62 7.83 -2.56
C ASP A 237 -3.79 8.13 -3.82
N ALA A 238 -2.57 8.66 -3.65
CA ALA A 238 -1.63 8.88 -4.76
C ALA A 238 -1.25 7.58 -5.50
N LEU A 239 -1.07 6.46 -4.80
CA LEU A 239 -0.78 5.15 -5.41
C LEU A 239 -1.99 4.51 -6.10
N LEU A 240 -3.21 4.88 -5.67
CA LEU A 240 -4.46 4.45 -6.29
C LEU A 240 -4.84 5.30 -7.52
N GLY A 241 -4.06 6.35 -7.81
CA GLY A 241 -4.22 7.20 -8.98
C GLY A 241 -4.99 8.49 -8.72
N ASP A 242 -5.30 8.81 -7.47
CA ASP A 242 -5.88 10.11 -7.12
C ASP A 242 -4.84 11.23 -7.26
N ASP A 243 -5.32 12.46 -7.45
CA ASP A 243 -4.48 13.63 -7.69
C ASP A 243 -3.82 14.18 -6.42
N GLU A 244 -3.17 13.30 -5.66
CA GLU A 244 -2.50 13.62 -4.40
C GLU A 244 -0.98 13.71 -4.59
N THR A 245 -0.36 14.61 -3.82
CA THR A 245 1.09 14.81 -3.85
C THR A 245 1.73 14.23 -2.60
N ILE A 246 2.61 13.25 -2.78
CA ILE A 246 3.42 12.73 -1.69
C ILE A 246 4.51 13.76 -1.36
N THR A 247 4.45 14.27 -0.13
CA THR A 247 5.39 15.28 0.37
C THR A 247 6.31 14.70 1.43
N GLY A 248 7.46 15.30 1.67
CA GLY A 248 8.30 14.90 2.80
C GLY A 248 9.73 15.41 2.75
N ASP A 249 10.52 14.96 3.71
CA ASP A 249 11.94 15.26 3.85
C ASP A 249 12.69 13.97 4.16
N LEU A 250 13.67 13.63 3.32
CA LEU A 250 14.50 12.44 3.46
C LEU A 250 15.97 12.82 3.51
N LYS A 251 16.73 12.16 4.40
CA LYS A 251 18.18 12.08 4.29
C LYS A 251 18.53 10.95 3.33
N LEU A 252 19.27 11.26 2.28
CA LEU A 252 19.78 10.31 1.30
C LEU A 252 21.29 10.19 1.40
N THR A 253 21.76 8.96 1.61
CA THR A 253 23.17 8.58 1.60
C THR A 253 23.43 7.59 0.47
N SER A 254 24.59 7.69 -0.17
CA SER A 254 24.96 6.80 -1.27
C SER A 254 26.47 6.73 -1.45
N LYS A 255 27.00 5.59 -1.89
CA LYS A 255 28.39 5.49 -2.38
C LYS A 255 28.49 5.97 -3.83
N LEU A 256 27.55 5.58 -4.68
CA LEU A 256 27.45 5.99 -6.07
C LEU A 256 25.99 6.25 -6.44
N VAL A 257 25.73 7.44 -6.97
CA VAL A 257 24.53 7.75 -7.74
C VAL A 257 24.94 8.01 -9.18
N ASP A 258 24.45 7.21 -10.13
CA ASP A 258 24.58 7.46 -11.56
C ASP A 258 23.26 7.97 -12.13
N MET A 259 23.15 9.29 -12.29
CA MET A 259 21.91 9.93 -12.76
C MET A 259 21.58 9.60 -14.21
N ASN A 260 22.53 9.06 -14.99
CA ASN A 260 22.23 8.61 -16.35
C ASN A 260 21.37 7.35 -16.38
N GLU A 261 21.29 6.61 -15.26
CA GLU A 261 20.42 5.45 -15.12
C GLU A 261 19.00 5.86 -14.69
N LEU A 262 18.82 7.08 -14.19
CA LEU A 262 17.56 7.55 -13.59
C LEU A 262 16.79 8.53 -14.50
N SER A 263 17.36 8.93 -15.64
CA SER A 263 16.89 10.07 -16.42
C SER A 263 15.65 9.83 -17.28
N ASP A 264 15.26 8.57 -17.48
CA ASP A 264 14.19 8.16 -18.40
C ASP A 264 12.97 7.55 -17.70
N GLU A 265 12.88 7.65 -16.36
CA GLU A 265 11.81 7.05 -15.57
C GLU A 265 10.70 8.08 -15.25
N ASP A 266 9.50 7.85 -15.76
CA ASP A 266 8.30 8.60 -15.38
C ASP A 266 7.71 8.01 -14.09
N PHE A 267 7.75 8.76 -12.99
CA PHE A 267 7.08 8.33 -11.76
C PHE A 267 5.55 8.39 -11.95
N PRO A 268 4.81 7.31 -11.63
CA PRO A 268 3.36 7.27 -11.81
C PRO A 268 2.59 8.10 -10.77
N PHE A 269 3.29 8.78 -9.86
CA PHE A 269 2.71 9.57 -8.76
C PHE A 269 3.45 10.90 -8.60
N LYS A 270 2.73 11.92 -8.10
CA LYS A 270 3.29 13.25 -7.84
C LYS A 270 4.13 13.24 -6.56
N LEU A 271 5.37 13.70 -6.68
CA LEU A 271 6.29 13.86 -5.56
C LEU A 271 6.64 15.34 -5.36
N ASP A 272 6.74 15.76 -4.10
CA ASP A 272 7.38 17.00 -3.68
C ASP A 272 8.19 16.74 -2.39
N VAL A 273 9.42 16.26 -2.57
CA VAL A 273 10.26 15.72 -1.49
C VAL A 273 11.57 16.51 -1.38
N GLY A 274 11.84 17.03 -0.17
CA GLY A 274 13.14 17.56 0.21
C GLY A 274 14.13 16.42 0.47
N LEU A 275 15.36 16.56 -0.03
CA LEU A 275 16.43 15.59 0.14
C LEU A 275 17.64 16.25 0.79
N PHE A 276 18.11 15.72 1.92
CA PHE A 276 19.43 16.03 2.46
C PHE A 276 20.43 15.01 1.97
N LEU A 277 21.35 15.44 1.12
CA LEU A 277 22.29 14.58 0.40
C LEU A 277 23.61 14.41 1.16
N ASP A 278 24.11 13.18 1.25
CA ASP A 278 25.49 12.83 1.61
C ASP A 278 25.97 11.68 0.71
N LEU A 279 26.45 12.04 -0.47
CA LEU A 279 26.84 11.10 -1.54
C LEU A 279 28.36 11.11 -1.70
N LYS A 280 28.97 9.92 -1.77
CA LYS A 280 30.42 9.82 -2.03
C LYS A 280 30.75 10.16 -3.48
N GLN A 281 29.93 9.71 -4.42
CA GLN A 281 30.10 9.99 -5.83
C GLN A 281 28.74 10.19 -6.52
N LEU A 282 28.65 11.23 -7.34
CA LEU A 282 27.50 11.50 -8.23
C LEU A 282 28.04 11.60 -9.66
N LYS A 283 27.47 10.82 -10.57
CA LYS A 283 27.77 10.88 -12.00
C LYS A 283 26.58 11.43 -12.74
N TYR A 284 26.83 12.36 -13.64
CA TYR A 284 25.83 12.86 -14.57
C TYR A 284 26.52 13.23 -15.89
N ARG A 285 26.05 12.63 -16.99
CA ARG A 285 26.70 12.68 -18.30
C ARG A 285 28.18 12.31 -18.18
N LYS A 286 29.09 13.19 -18.59
CA LYS A 286 30.54 13.01 -18.51
C LYS A 286 31.16 13.56 -17.21
N GLN A 287 30.35 14.14 -16.32
CA GLN A 287 30.83 14.79 -15.10
C GLN A 287 30.78 13.83 -13.92
N VAL A 288 31.80 13.93 -13.06
CA VAL A 288 31.90 13.17 -11.82
C VAL A 288 32.10 14.16 -10.67
N PHE A 289 31.18 14.13 -9.72
CA PHE A 289 31.25 14.92 -8.49
C PHE A 289 31.54 13.98 -7.32
N THR A 290 32.41 14.40 -6.42
CA THR A 290 32.79 13.61 -5.23
C THR A 290 32.48 14.38 -3.96
N ASN A 291 32.12 13.63 -2.91
CA ASN A 291 31.72 14.15 -1.59
C ASN A 291 30.62 15.23 -1.70
N VAL A 292 29.56 14.89 -2.41
CA VAL A 292 28.39 15.74 -2.63
C VAL A 292 27.58 15.82 -1.34
N ARG A 293 27.50 17.01 -0.75
CA ARG A 293 26.67 17.28 0.42
C ARG A 293 25.87 18.54 0.26
N GLY A 294 24.61 18.53 0.68
CA GLY A 294 23.74 19.70 0.60
C GLY A 294 22.28 19.29 0.56
N SER A 295 21.43 20.19 0.09
CA SER A 295 20.01 19.93 -0.03
C SER A 295 19.60 19.82 -1.48
N ALA A 296 18.55 19.06 -1.74
CA ALA A 296 17.87 19.02 -3.02
C ALA A 296 16.36 18.99 -2.80
N ARG A 297 15.60 19.23 -3.85
CA ARG A 297 14.16 19.05 -3.88
C ARG A 297 13.78 18.32 -5.14
N PHE A 298 13.09 17.20 -5.00
CA PHE A 298 12.49 16.49 -6.11
C PHE A 298 11.02 16.90 -6.21
N LYS A 299 10.65 17.58 -7.30
CA LYS A 299 9.30 18.06 -7.54
C LYS A 299 9.00 18.09 -9.03
N ASP A 300 7.80 17.65 -9.43
CA ASP A 300 7.35 17.68 -10.84
C ASP A 300 8.37 17.00 -11.79
N ASN A 301 8.87 15.82 -11.38
CA ASN A 301 9.93 15.06 -12.06
C ASN A 301 11.25 15.84 -12.27
N LYS A 302 11.49 16.89 -11.48
CA LYS A 302 12.71 17.71 -11.53
C LYS A 302 13.42 17.68 -10.20
N LEU A 303 14.75 17.50 -10.25
CA LEU A 303 15.62 17.58 -9.08
C LEU A 303 16.33 18.94 -9.03
N THR A 304 15.95 19.81 -8.11
CA THR A 304 16.64 21.09 -7.91
C THR A 304 17.64 20.97 -6.75
N LEU A 305 18.91 21.25 -7.01
CA LEU A 305 19.98 21.24 -6.00
C LEU A 305 20.17 22.62 -5.36
N THR A 306 20.25 22.67 -4.03
CA THR A 306 20.42 23.89 -3.23
C THR A 306 21.55 23.69 -2.21
N ASP A 307 22.49 24.64 -2.12
CA ASP A 307 23.61 24.61 -1.16
C ASP A 307 24.49 23.35 -1.23
N VAL A 308 24.76 22.85 -2.44
CA VAL A 308 25.56 21.64 -2.65
C VAL A 308 27.06 21.95 -2.70
N MET A 309 27.83 21.27 -1.85
CA MET A 309 29.29 21.28 -1.79
C MET A 309 29.88 20.02 -2.43
N THR A 310 31.03 20.15 -3.12
CA THR A 310 31.78 19.03 -3.74
C THR A 310 33.29 19.28 -3.66
N ASP A 311 34.09 18.21 -3.67
CA ASP A 311 35.56 18.30 -3.51
C ASP A 311 36.30 18.89 -4.72
N ALA A 312 35.68 18.87 -5.92
CA ALA A 312 36.31 19.34 -7.16
C ALA A 312 36.55 20.87 -7.18
N ARG A 313 36.09 21.62 -6.16
CA ARG A 313 36.31 23.07 -6.01
C ARG A 313 36.52 23.43 -4.53
N ARG A 314 37.78 23.61 -4.10
CA ARG A 314 38.08 24.22 -2.79
C ARG A 314 37.65 25.69 -2.80
N HIS A 315 36.64 26.00 -2.00
CA HIS A 315 36.00 27.32 -1.85
C HIS A 315 35.39 27.92 -3.13
N VAL A 316 34.22 27.41 -3.53
CA VAL A 316 33.24 28.25 -4.23
C VAL A 316 31.85 28.01 -3.63
N ARG A 317 31.23 29.09 -3.12
CA ARG A 317 29.79 29.18 -2.89
C ARG A 317 29.15 29.17 -4.30
N THR A 318 28.82 28.00 -4.83
CA THR A 318 28.12 27.87 -6.12
C THR A 318 26.88 27.04 -5.92
N SER A 319 25.71 27.61 -6.20
CA SER A 319 24.47 26.85 -6.30
C SER A 319 24.55 25.95 -7.54
N LEU A 320 24.37 24.65 -7.36
CA LEU A 320 24.25 23.69 -8.46
C LEU A 320 22.90 23.77 -9.19
N SER A 321 22.01 24.69 -8.78
CA SER A 321 20.69 24.94 -9.39
C SER A 321 20.77 25.18 -10.91
N SER A 322 21.87 25.75 -11.42
CA SER A 322 22.03 26.03 -12.85
C SER A 322 22.42 24.84 -13.74
N LEU A 323 22.86 23.70 -13.17
CA LEU A 323 23.30 22.53 -13.94
C LEU A 323 22.18 21.52 -14.24
N ILE A 324 21.09 21.56 -13.49
CA ILE A 324 20.00 20.57 -13.59
C ILE A 324 18.72 21.18 -14.18
N GLU A 325 18.53 22.50 -14.11
CA GLU A 325 17.33 23.17 -14.67
C GLU A 325 17.41 23.49 -16.18
N SER A 326 18.49 23.19 -16.89
CA SER A 326 18.63 23.55 -18.31
C SER A 326 18.88 22.32 -19.20
N PRO A 327 17.82 21.70 -19.76
CA PRO A 327 17.97 20.77 -20.85
C PRO A 327 18.53 21.45 -22.11
N ASP A 328 18.37 22.79 -22.24
CA ASP A 328 18.57 23.46 -23.54
C ASP A 328 18.96 24.96 -23.44
N ARG A 329 20.02 25.29 -22.69
CA ARG A 329 20.67 26.61 -22.83
C ARG A 329 22.18 26.44 -22.96
N ALA A 330 22.70 26.89 -24.10
CA ALA A 330 24.11 27.21 -24.26
C ALA A 330 24.57 28.06 -23.08
N LEU A 331 25.70 27.68 -22.49
CA LEU A 331 26.38 28.43 -21.44
C LEU A 331 26.44 29.92 -21.86
N PRO A 332 26.03 30.90 -21.03
CA PRO A 332 26.31 32.28 -21.34
C PRO A 332 27.84 32.44 -21.41
N GLY A 333 28.31 32.87 -22.59
CA GLY A 333 29.72 33.05 -22.86
C GLY A 333 30.36 33.94 -21.80
N ILE A 334 31.51 33.50 -21.28
CA ILE A 334 32.35 34.31 -20.42
C ILE A 334 32.95 35.42 -21.31
N PRO A 335 32.65 36.71 -21.11
CA PRO A 335 33.36 37.76 -21.81
C PRO A 335 34.75 37.87 -21.18
N GLY A 336 35.80 37.55 -21.95
CA GLY A 336 37.17 37.93 -21.58
C GLY A 336 38.26 36.87 -21.62
N LEU A 337 38.08 35.74 -22.30
CA LEU A 337 39.21 34.89 -22.68
C LEU A 337 39.32 34.86 -24.21
N LYS A 338 40.25 35.66 -24.74
CA LYS A 338 40.77 35.46 -26.09
C LYS A 338 41.52 34.13 -26.08
N GLU A 339 41.21 33.27 -27.07
CA GLU A 339 42.05 32.12 -27.44
C GLU A 339 43.51 32.58 -27.64
N PRO A 340 44.47 31.76 -27.18
CA PRO A 340 44.96 30.67 -28.02
C PRO A 340 44.78 29.27 -27.44
#